data_AF-A0A8T5FX67-F1
#
_entry.id   AF-A0A8T5FX67-F1
#
_cell.length_a   1.000
_cell.length_b   1.000
_cell.length_c   1.000
_cell.angle_alpha   90.00
_cell.angle_beta   90.00
_cell.angle_gamma   90.00
#
_symmetry.space_group_name_H-M   'P 1'
#
loop_
_entity.id
_entity.type
_entity.pdbx_description
1 polymer ?
#
loop_
_entity_poly.entity_id
_entity_poly.type
_entity_poly.pdbx_seq_one_letter_code
_entity_poly.pdbx_strand_id
1 'polypeptide(L)'
;MNEAILETNKRIELANEICEYYKPLSKGIILTGSVAYSPNHLVNPKSDLDLLVISEDIRKFLPHLGIEKNKIEKIGLMHLDAYLYKTNKNNIDVSIHFLSKSIFDIIPIALRVNLKAFRTTPKDSQYILHNFHGETYSFNTRSKPIKGMSKESTKVLPISFCLEEKMYIGIHRDKLLSNPQILYEDQKYVTNQIETLWEKMTLFLKNESLYFLGKVDLNQINILNALHRKENMTPEVIQSIKDKTKFYLERKS
;
A
#
# COMPACT_ATOMS: atom_id res chain seq x y z
N MET A 1 -6.11 -19.13 -24.49
CA MET A 1 -5.78 -18.70 -23.12
C MET A 1 -6.22 -17.25 -22.97
N ASN A 2 -7.01 -16.91 -21.95
CA ASN A 2 -7.50 -15.55 -21.72
C ASN A 2 -6.31 -14.59 -21.53
N GLU A 3 -6.30 -13.45 -22.23
CA GLU A 3 -5.22 -12.44 -22.17
C GLU A 3 -4.93 -12.03 -20.72
N ALA A 4 -5.98 -11.86 -19.91
CA ALA A 4 -5.82 -11.47 -18.51
C ALA A 4 -5.08 -12.52 -17.66
N ILE A 5 -5.25 -13.82 -17.98
CA ILE A 5 -4.50 -14.90 -17.32
C ILE A 5 -3.02 -14.82 -17.71
N LEU A 6 -2.73 -14.67 -19.01
CA LEU A 6 -1.36 -14.54 -19.50
C LEU A 6 -0.64 -13.35 -18.88
N GLU A 7 -1.30 -12.18 -18.86
CA GLU A 7 -0.75 -10.95 -18.32
C GLU A 7 -0.59 -10.98 -16.79
N THR A 8 -1.46 -11.71 -16.09
CA THR A 8 -1.30 -11.99 -14.65
C THR A 8 -0.07 -12.86 -14.40
N ASN A 9 0.08 -13.97 -15.12
CA ASN A 9 1.20 -14.90 -14.95
C ASN A 9 2.55 -14.21 -15.19
N LYS A 10 2.68 -13.42 -16.27
CA LYS A 10 3.90 -12.63 -16.54
C LYS A 10 4.31 -11.73 -15.37
N ARG A 11 3.34 -11.08 -14.72
CA ARG A 11 3.58 -10.19 -13.58
C ARG A 11 3.90 -10.95 -12.30
N ILE A 12 3.30 -12.13 -12.08
CA ILE A 12 3.64 -13.01 -10.96
C ILE A 12 5.06 -13.55 -11.10
N GLU A 13 5.45 -14.02 -12.29
CA GLU A 13 6.81 -14.48 -12.57
C GLU A 13 7.84 -13.38 -12.29
N LEU A 14 7.58 -12.17 -12.81
CA LEU A 14 8.42 -11.01 -12.57
C LEU A 14 8.45 -10.61 -11.08
N ALA A 15 7.33 -10.70 -10.38
CA ALA A 15 7.25 -10.42 -8.94
C ALA A 15 8.12 -11.39 -8.13
N ASN A 16 8.13 -12.67 -8.48
CA ASN A 16 8.96 -13.68 -7.83
C ASN A 16 10.46 -13.45 -8.11
N GLU A 17 10.82 -13.07 -9.32
CA GLU A 17 12.21 -12.70 -9.65
C GLU A 17 12.69 -11.50 -8.81
N ILE A 18 11.85 -10.46 -8.70
CA ILE A 18 12.14 -9.28 -7.88
C ILE A 18 12.17 -9.65 -6.38
N CYS A 19 11.29 -10.56 -5.95
CA CYS A 19 11.24 -11.06 -4.58
C CYS A 19 12.59 -11.67 -4.19
N GLU A 20 13.10 -12.63 -4.97
CA GLU A 20 14.37 -13.29 -4.67
C GLU A 20 15.55 -12.30 -4.68
N TYR A 21 15.53 -11.28 -5.54
CA TYR A 21 16.55 -10.23 -5.55
C TYR A 21 16.58 -9.40 -4.25
N TYR A 22 15.43 -9.01 -3.71
CA TYR A 22 15.36 -8.14 -2.52
C TYR A 22 15.22 -8.87 -1.19
N LYS A 23 14.90 -10.17 -1.20
CA LYS A 23 14.72 -11.01 -0.02
C LYS A 23 15.84 -10.88 1.02
N PRO A 24 17.15 -10.89 0.65
CA PRO A 24 18.24 -10.78 1.65
C PRO A 24 18.28 -9.45 2.41
N LEU A 25 17.63 -8.41 1.87
CA LEU A 25 17.60 -7.07 2.45
C LEU A 25 16.27 -6.77 3.16
N SER A 26 15.34 -7.72 3.18
CA SER A 26 13.93 -7.47 3.50
C SER A 26 13.47 -8.25 4.73
N LYS A 27 12.51 -7.66 5.45
CA LYS A 27 11.66 -8.32 6.45
C LYS A 27 10.37 -8.86 5.85
N GLY A 28 9.98 -8.36 4.68
CA GLY A 28 8.94 -8.96 3.88
C GLY A 28 8.72 -8.25 2.56
N ILE A 29 8.08 -8.95 1.65
CA ILE A 29 7.77 -8.49 0.29
C ILE A 29 6.33 -8.87 -0.01
N ILE A 30 5.55 -7.88 -0.45
CA ILE A 30 4.11 -7.99 -0.63
C ILE A 30 3.76 -7.55 -2.04
N LEU A 31 3.06 -8.41 -2.77
CA LEU A 31 2.40 -8.08 -4.01
C LEU A 31 1.06 -7.39 -3.72
N THR A 32 0.86 -6.22 -4.32
CA THR A 32 -0.34 -5.39 -4.17
C THR A 32 -0.86 -4.95 -5.54
N GLY A 33 -1.88 -4.09 -5.57
CA GLY A 33 -2.43 -3.56 -6.82
C GLY A 33 -3.25 -4.59 -7.59
N SER A 34 -3.47 -4.33 -8.89
CA SER A 34 -4.44 -5.08 -9.71
C SER A 34 -4.11 -6.56 -9.84
N VAL A 35 -2.82 -6.91 -9.82
CA VAL A 35 -2.38 -8.31 -9.85
C VAL A 35 -2.84 -9.07 -8.60
N ALA A 36 -2.97 -8.38 -7.46
CA ALA A 36 -3.38 -8.99 -6.19
C ALA A 36 -4.91 -8.99 -5.99
N TYR A 37 -5.60 -7.88 -6.31
CA TYR A 37 -7.04 -7.76 -6.05
C TYR A 37 -7.93 -8.17 -7.24
N SER A 38 -7.36 -8.28 -8.44
CA SER A 38 -8.10 -8.63 -9.67
C SER A 38 -7.35 -9.61 -10.59
N PRO A 39 -6.70 -10.66 -10.04
CA PRO A 39 -5.92 -11.59 -10.84
C PRO A 39 -6.80 -12.22 -11.93
N ASN A 40 -6.24 -12.43 -13.12
CA ASN A 40 -6.90 -13.11 -14.25
C ASN A 40 -8.16 -12.44 -14.80
N HIS A 41 -8.53 -11.23 -14.31
CA HIS A 41 -9.76 -10.54 -14.72
C HIS A 41 -9.46 -9.20 -15.41
N LEU A 42 -8.84 -8.24 -14.71
CA LEU A 42 -8.60 -6.89 -15.26
C LEU A 42 -7.12 -6.60 -15.59
N VAL A 43 -6.24 -7.54 -15.30
CA VAL A 43 -4.81 -7.41 -15.63
C VAL A 43 -4.65 -7.47 -17.14
N ASN A 44 -3.99 -6.48 -17.71
CA ASN A 44 -3.78 -6.33 -19.15
C ASN A 44 -2.37 -5.80 -19.43
N PRO A 45 -1.92 -5.70 -20.70
CA PRO A 45 -0.55 -5.29 -21.02
C PRO A 45 -0.12 -3.93 -20.45
N LYS A 46 -1.07 -3.03 -20.14
CA LYS A 46 -0.79 -1.71 -19.55
C LYS A 46 -0.81 -1.70 -18.01
N SER A 47 -1.18 -2.80 -17.37
CA SER A 47 -1.18 -2.89 -15.90
C SER A 47 0.27 -2.86 -15.39
N ASP A 48 0.54 -2.08 -14.35
CA ASP A 48 1.82 -2.12 -13.66
C ASP A 48 1.88 -3.28 -12.66
N LEU A 49 3.09 -3.57 -12.19
CA LEU A 49 3.36 -4.46 -11.07
C LEU A 49 3.66 -3.61 -9.82
N ASP A 50 2.86 -3.77 -8.78
CA ASP A 50 2.98 -3.02 -7.53
C ASP A 50 3.52 -3.90 -6.39
N LEU A 51 4.67 -3.54 -5.83
CA LEU A 51 5.29 -4.24 -4.71
C LEU A 51 5.51 -3.31 -3.50
N LEU A 52 5.28 -3.84 -2.29
CA LEU A 52 5.78 -3.26 -1.04
C LEU A 52 6.94 -4.12 -0.55
N VAL A 53 8.06 -3.48 -0.23
CA VAL A 53 9.25 -4.14 0.34
C VAL A 53 9.55 -3.51 1.68
N ILE A 54 9.55 -4.31 2.74
CA ILE A 54 9.77 -3.84 4.11
C ILE A 54 11.18 -4.19 4.54
N SER A 55 11.91 -3.25 5.12
CA SER A 55 13.27 -3.48 5.63
C SER A 55 13.54 -2.73 6.92
N GLU A 56 14.44 -3.27 7.74
CA GLU A 56 14.99 -2.56 8.90
C GLU A 56 15.67 -1.25 8.50
N ASP A 57 16.38 -1.26 7.37
CA ASP A 57 17.11 -0.10 6.87
C ASP A 57 16.91 0.05 5.36
N ILE A 58 15.99 0.94 4.99
CA ILE A 58 15.69 1.21 3.59
C ILE A 58 16.88 1.81 2.83
N ARG A 59 17.87 2.42 3.50
CA ARG A 59 19.05 3.01 2.84
C ARG A 59 19.85 1.99 2.06
N LYS A 60 19.77 0.71 2.46
CA LYS A 60 20.36 -0.42 1.73
C LYS A 60 19.86 -0.53 0.29
N PHE A 61 18.67 0.01 -0.03
CA PHE A 61 18.13 0.00 -1.38
C PHE A 61 18.68 1.12 -2.28
N LEU A 62 19.28 2.18 -1.74
CA LEU A 62 19.75 3.33 -2.54
C LEU A 62 20.66 2.96 -3.72
N PRO A 63 21.64 2.03 -3.57
CA PRO A 63 22.47 1.59 -4.69
C PRO A 63 21.69 0.92 -5.82
N HIS A 64 20.49 0.40 -5.53
CA HIS A 64 19.65 -0.33 -6.48
C HIS A 64 18.67 0.58 -7.24
N LEU A 65 18.60 1.87 -6.88
CA LEU A 65 17.65 2.83 -7.47
C LEU A 65 18.19 3.55 -8.72
N GLY A 66 19.38 3.19 -9.20
CA GLY A 66 20.03 3.83 -10.35
C GLY A 66 20.44 5.29 -10.09
N ILE A 67 20.74 5.62 -8.82
CA ILE A 67 21.13 6.96 -8.38
C ILE A 67 22.66 7.06 -8.35
N GLU A 68 23.21 8.21 -8.75
CA GLU A 68 24.65 8.50 -8.67
C GLU A 68 25.18 8.41 -7.22
N LYS A 69 26.40 7.90 -7.04
CA LYS A 69 27.00 7.64 -5.72
C LYS A 69 27.02 8.86 -4.79
N ASN A 70 27.41 10.02 -5.31
CA ASN A 70 27.41 11.30 -4.58
C ASN A 70 26.01 11.71 -4.07
N LYS A 71 24.94 11.36 -4.80
CA LYS A 71 23.56 11.63 -4.39
C LYS A 71 23.07 10.62 -3.35
N ILE A 72 23.51 9.36 -3.42
CA ILE A 72 23.19 8.31 -2.44
C ILE A 72 23.58 8.76 -1.03
N GLU A 73 24.81 9.26 -0.85
CA GLU A 73 25.28 9.74 0.46
C GLU A 73 24.37 10.82 1.03
N LYS A 74 24.02 11.80 0.19
CA LYS A 74 23.13 12.89 0.57
C LYS A 74 21.72 12.43 0.94
N ILE A 75 21.15 11.48 0.20
CA ILE A 75 19.83 10.91 0.49
C ILE A 75 19.89 10.05 1.77
N GLY A 76 20.97 9.30 1.97
CA GLY A 76 21.18 8.46 3.15
C GLY A 76 21.25 9.23 4.47
N LEU A 77 21.60 10.52 4.42
CA LEU A 77 21.57 11.43 5.56
C LEU A 77 20.19 12.04 5.84
N MET A 78 19.21 11.86 4.96
CA MET A 78 17.86 12.40 5.14
C MET A 78 17.01 11.47 5.99
N HIS A 79 16.21 12.05 6.89
CA HIS A 79 15.10 11.32 7.53
C HIS A 79 13.99 11.10 6.50
N LEU A 80 13.90 9.86 6.03
CA LEU A 80 12.95 9.38 5.03
C LEU A 80 12.32 8.09 5.52
N ASP A 81 11.03 7.96 5.28
CA ASP A 81 10.20 6.84 5.73
C ASP A 81 10.12 5.74 4.67
N ALA A 82 10.28 6.13 3.41
CA ALA A 82 10.08 5.27 2.26
C ALA A 82 10.86 5.75 1.03
N TYR A 83 11.19 4.82 0.13
CA TYR A 83 11.63 5.12 -1.23
C TYR A 83 10.60 4.59 -2.23
N LEU A 84 10.16 5.44 -3.16
CA LEU A 84 9.22 5.07 -4.22
C LEU A 84 9.99 4.97 -5.53
N TYR A 85 10.23 3.74 -5.95
CA TYR A 85 10.99 3.42 -7.15
C TYR A 85 10.05 2.98 -8.26
N LYS A 86 10.26 3.55 -9.46
CA LYS A 86 9.59 3.12 -10.68
C LYS A 86 10.64 2.74 -11.71
N THR A 87 10.45 1.59 -12.32
CA THR A 87 11.32 1.08 -13.40
C THR A 87 10.47 0.34 -14.42
N ASN A 88 11.05 0.01 -15.57
CA ASN A 88 10.42 -0.83 -16.57
C ASN A 88 11.28 -2.08 -16.77
N LYS A 89 10.68 -3.27 -16.63
CA LYS A 89 11.36 -4.54 -16.80
C LYS A 89 10.51 -5.45 -17.67
N ASN A 90 11.09 -5.95 -18.76
CA ASN A 90 10.40 -6.78 -19.75
C ASN A 90 9.12 -6.11 -20.31
N ASN A 91 9.17 -4.79 -20.56
CA ASN A 91 8.03 -3.96 -20.98
C ASN A 91 6.88 -3.87 -19.96
N ILE A 92 7.11 -4.24 -18.70
CA ILE A 92 6.17 -4.09 -17.59
C ILE A 92 6.66 -2.97 -16.69
N ASP A 93 5.81 -1.98 -16.45
CA ASP A 93 6.08 -0.95 -15.46
C ASP A 93 6.03 -1.58 -14.06
N VAL A 94 7.08 -1.37 -13.27
CA VAL A 94 7.20 -1.89 -11.91
C VAL A 94 7.29 -0.71 -10.95
N SER A 95 6.41 -0.71 -9.95
CA SER A 95 6.36 0.27 -8.87
C SER A 95 6.69 -0.43 -7.56
N ILE A 96 7.84 -0.08 -6.96
CA ILE A 96 8.29 -0.66 -5.69
C ILE A 96 8.30 0.43 -4.62
N HIS A 97 7.59 0.18 -3.52
CA HIS A 97 7.60 1.02 -2.34
C HIS A 97 8.47 0.34 -1.28
N PHE A 98 9.69 0.82 -1.10
CA PHE A 98 10.54 0.40 0.01
C PHE A 98 10.12 1.15 1.26
N LEU A 99 9.66 0.44 2.29
CA LEU A 99 9.19 0.99 3.56
C LEU A 99 10.14 0.59 4.69
N SER A 100 10.43 1.52 5.59
CA SER A 100 11.12 1.15 6.82
C SER A 100 10.20 0.31 7.71
N LYS A 101 10.79 -0.62 8.46
CA LYS A 101 10.07 -1.42 9.45
C LYS A 101 9.30 -0.54 10.43
N SER A 102 9.93 0.54 10.90
CA SER A 102 9.31 1.50 11.82
C SER A 102 8.01 2.11 11.26
N ILE A 103 7.97 2.45 9.96
CA ILE A 103 6.76 2.97 9.33
C ILE A 103 5.74 1.86 9.09
N PHE A 104 6.19 0.67 8.72
CA PHE A 104 5.29 -0.47 8.59
C PHE A 104 4.64 -0.86 9.93
N ASP A 105 5.34 -0.66 11.05
CA ASP A 105 4.80 -0.81 12.41
C ASP A 105 3.72 0.22 12.75
N ILE A 106 3.81 1.41 12.17
CA ILE A 106 2.88 2.53 12.40
C ILE A 106 1.62 2.43 11.53
N ILE A 107 1.74 1.90 10.30
CA ILE A 107 0.62 1.81 9.34
C ILE A 107 -0.65 1.19 9.96
N PRO A 108 -0.60 0.06 10.70
CA PRO A 108 -1.78 -0.54 11.31
C PRO A 108 -2.50 0.34 12.34
N ILE A 109 -1.78 1.17 13.10
CA ILE A 109 -2.29 1.82 14.32
C ILE A 109 -2.52 3.33 14.19
N ALA A 110 -1.86 4.00 13.24
CA ALA A 110 -1.90 5.46 13.12
C ALA A 110 -3.30 6.02 12.82
N LEU A 111 -3.71 7.09 13.49
CA LEU A 111 -4.91 7.85 13.11
C LEU A 111 -4.60 9.03 12.20
N ARG A 112 -3.45 9.68 12.42
CA ARG A 112 -3.02 10.88 11.69
C ARG A 112 -1.51 10.83 11.51
N VAL A 113 -1.05 10.16 10.46
CA VAL A 113 0.38 10.11 10.13
C VAL A 113 0.56 10.30 8.63
N ASN A 114 1.53 11.15 8.30
CA ASN A 114 2.04 11.30 6.96
C ASN A 114 3.43 10.69 6.91
N LEU A 115 3.73 9.99 5.82
CA LEU A 115 5.06 9.49 5.54
C LEU A 115 5.77 10.42 4.54
N LYS A 116 7.07 10.60 4.73
CA LYS A 116 7.93 11.35 3.84
C LYS A 116 8.74 10.38 2.98
N ALA A 117 8.37 10.27 1.72
CA ALA A 117 9.02 9.37 0.78
C ALA A 117 9.99 10.11 -0.16
N PHE A 118 11.05 9.43 -0.58
CA PHE A 118 11.90 9.85 -1.69
C PHE A 118 11.36 9.32 -3.03
N ARG A 119 11.58 10.08 -4.09
CA ARG A 119 11.31 9.70 -5.49
C ARG A 119 12.48 10.07 -6.38
N THR A 120 12.82 9.16 -7.31
CA THR A 120 13.80 9.42 -8.38
C THR A 120 13.30 10.46 -9.38
N THR A 121 11.98 10.54 -9.61
CA THR A 121 11.34 11.51 -10.49
C THR A 121 10.17 12.20 -9.79
N PRO A 122 10.01 13.53 -9.92
CA PRO A 122 8.91 14.26 -9.29
C PRO A 122 7.58 13.77 -9.88
N LYS A 123 6.57 13.64 -9.03
CA LYS A 123 5.22 13.29 -9.45
C LYS A 123 4.22 13.91 -8.48
N ASP A 124 3.64 15.01 -8.91
CA ASP A 124 2.47 15.56 -8.23
C ASP A 124 1.27 14.68 -8.58
N SER A 125 0.41 14.46 -7.59
CA SER A 125 -0.79 13.67 -7.82
C SER A 125 -1.87 14.01 -6.82
N GLN A 126 -3.10 13.83 -7.26
CA GLN A 126 -4.27 13.82 -6.42
C GLN A 126 -4.67 12.36 -6.16
N TYR A 127 -4.82 11.99 -4.89
CA TYR A 127 -5.33 10.69 -4.47
C TYR A 127 -6.77 10.86 -4.00
N ILE A 128 -7.68 10.02 -4.51
CA ILE A 128 -9.07 9.96 -4.04
C ILE A 128 -9.13 8.90 -2.95
N LEU A 129 -9.26 9.36 -1.71
CA LEU A 129 -9.35 8.52 -0.52
C LEU A 129 -10.81 8.36 -0.13
N HIS A 130 -11.16 7.23 0.47
CA HIS A 130 -12.52 6.94 0.89
C HIS A 130 -12.57 6.63 2.40
N ASN A 131 -13.72 6.89 3.02
CA ASN A 131 -14.02 6.46 4.38
C ASN A 131 -14.97 5.25 4.39
N PHE A 132 -15.35 4.78 5.57
CA PHE A 132 -16.21 3.58 5.68
C PHE A 132 -17.65 3.80 5.17
N HIS A 133 -18.10 5.06 5.07
CA HIS A 133 -19.37 5.43 4.43
C HIS A 133 -19.26 5.49 2.90
N GLY A 134 -18.04 5.40 2.34
CA GLY A 134 -17.78 5.56 0.90
C GLY A 134 -17.73 7.02 0.44
N GLU A 135 -17.67 7.97 1.36
CA GLU A 135 -17.45 9.38 1.00
C GLU A 135 -16.01 9.58 0.58
N THR A 136 -15.81 10.50 -0.36
CA THR A 136 -14.50 10.71 -0.99
C THR A 136 -13.80 11.96 -0.46
N TYR A 137 -12.47 11.92 -0.40
CA TYR A 137 -11.63 13.08 -0.13
C TYR A 137 -10.47 13.14 -1.12
N SER A 138 -10.29 14.30 -1.74
CA SER A 138 -9.20 14.57 -2.69
C SER A 138 -7.94 15.06 -1.96
N PHE A 139 -6.99 14.14 -1.74
CA PHE A 139 -5.71 14.47 -1.12
C PHE A 139 -4.65 14.82 -2.17
N ASN A 140 -4.24 16.09 -2.18
CA ASN A 140 -3.22 16.57 -3.10
C ASN A 140 -1.82 16.36 -2.51
N THR A 141 -0.94 15.76 -3.31
CA THR A 141 0.45 15.53 -2.96
C THR A 141 1.36 16.28 -3.90
N ARG A 142 2.30 17.04 -3.33
CA ARG A 142 3.29 17.81 -4.09
C ARG A 142 4.68 17.27 -3.82
N SER A 143 5.47 17.21 -4.87
CA SER A 143 6.88 16.83 -4.83
C SER A 143 7.69 18.06 -4.43
N LYS A 144 8.50 17.93 -3.39
CA LYS A 144 9.45 18.95 -2.98
C LYS A 144 10.83 18.59 -3.51
N PRO A 145 11.42 19.36 -4.43
CA PRO A 145 12.76 19.11 -4.95
C PRO A 145 13.79 19.02 -3.83
N ILE A 146 14.79 18.15 -4.00
CA ILE A 146 15.93 18.08 -3.08
C ILE A 146 16.98 19.09 -3.55
N LYS A 147 17.37 20.03 -2.68
CA LYS A 147 18.34 21.08 -3.01
C LYS A 147 19.61 20.46 -3.59
N GLY A 148 20.08 20.92 -4.75
CA GLY A 148 21.29 20.40 -5.40
C GLY A 148 21.10 19.03 -6.09
N MET A 149 19.87 18.65 -6.39
CA MET A 149 19.50 17.50 -7.21
C MET A 149 18.53 17.96 -8.31
N SER A 150 18.68 17.45 -9.53
CA SER A 150 17.94 17.96 -10.70
C SER A 150 16.59 17.28 -10.91
N LYS A 151 16.43 16.02 -10.49
CA LYS A 151 15.21 15.23 -10.74
C LYS A 151 14.61 14.66 -9.45
N GLU A 152 15.44 14.47 -8.44
CA GLU A 152 15.06 13.78 -7.22
C GLU A 152 14.24 14.68 -6.30
N SER A 153 13.22 14.10 -5.66
CA SER A 153 12.29 14.84 -4.83
C SER A 153 11.85 14.06 -3.61
N THR A 154 11.32 14.77 -2.62
CA THR A 154 10.57 14.18 -1.51
C THR A 154 9.08 14.40 -1.70
N LYS A 155 8.26 13.50 -1.17
CA LYS A 155 6.81 13.55 -1.29
C LYS A 155 6.17 13.11 0.02
N VAL A 156 5.14 13.83 0.43
CA VAL A 156 4.34 13.46 1.60
C VAL A 156 3.16 12.62 1.13
N LEU A 157 2.97 11.44 1.73
CA LEU A 157 1.82 10.56 1.48
C LEU A 157 1.04 10.30 2.78
N PRO A 158 -0.30 10.29 2.74
CA PRO A 158 -1.11 10.01 3.93
C PRO A 158 -1.15 8.51 4.20
N ILE A 159 -0.96 8.12 5.47
CA ILE A 159 -1.29 6.77 5.97
C ILE A 159 -2.78 6.71 6.34
N SER A 160 -3.26 7.75 7.01
CA SER A 160 -4.65 7.96 7.42
C SER A 160 -4.81 9.37 7.97
N PHE A 161 -6.04 9.88 7.95
CA PHE A 161 -6.45 11.04 8.75
C PHE A 161 -7.95 10.95 9.06
N CYS A 162 -8.39 11.76 10.01
CA CYS A 162 -9.81 11.91 10.35
C CYS A 162 -10.28 13.31 9.96
N LEU A 163 -11.42 13.40 9.31
CA LEU A 163 -12.13 14.64 9.01
C LEU A 163 -13.58 14.46 9.45
N GLU A 164 -14.12 15.39 10.24
CA GLU A 164 -15.50 15.33 10.75
C GLU A 164 -15.84 13.98 11.40
N GLU A 165 -14.96 13.49 12.27
CA GLU A 165 -15.07 12.19 12.97
C GLU A 165 -15.10 10.94 12.06
N LYS A 166 -14.84 11.08 10.75
CA LYS A 166 -14.75 9.96 9.81
C LYS A 166 -13.31 9.68 9.42
N MET A 167 -12.93 8.40 9.41
CA MET A 167 -11.58 8.00 9.05
C MET A 167 -11.43 7.78 7.54
N TYR A 168 -10.50 8.50 6.91
CA TYR A 168 -10.11 8.25 5.52
C TYR A 168 -8.87 7.36 5.48
N ILE A 169 -8.94 6.26 4.74
CA ILE A 169 -7.80 5.35 4.61
C ILE A 169 -6.80 5.89 3.59
N GLY A 170 -5.52 5.90 3.98
CA GLY A 170 -4.44 6.26 3.07
C GLY A 170 -3.99 5.10 2.18
N ILE A 171 -3.07 5.42 1.27
CA ILE A 171 -2.68 4.57 0.14
C ILE A 171 -2.15 3.20 0.57
N HIS A 172 -1.33 3.15 1.62
CA HIS A 172 -0.74 1.88 2.07
C HIS A 172 -1.76 1.00 2.80
N ARG A 173 -2.72 1.57 3.52
CA ARG A 173 -3.82 0.81 4.12
C ARG A 173 -4.74 0.24 3.05
N ASP A 174 -5.10 1.06 2.07
CA ASP A 174 -5.87 0.62 0.91
C ASP A 174 -5.22 -0.60 0.23
N LYS A 175 -3.91 -0.53 -0.07
CA LYS A 175 -3.15 -1.65 -0.66
C LYS A 175 -3.13 -2.90 0.23
N LEU A 176 -3.00 -2.76 1.55
CA LEU A 176 -2.91 -3.89 2.49
C LEU A 176 -4.28 -4.48 2.89
N LEU A 177 -5.36 -3.75 2.68
CA LEU A 177 -6.73 -4.27 2.87
C LEU A 177 -7.30 -4.84 1.57
N SER A 178 -6.77 -4.43 0.42
CA SER A 178 -7.16 -4.88 -0.93
C SER A 178 -6.50 -6.19 -1.33
N ASN A 179 -6.62 -7.23 -0.51
CA ASN A 179 -6.12 -8.58 -0.77
C ASN A 179 -4.60 -8.68 -1.08
N PRO A 180 -3.71 -8.19 -0.19
CA PRO A 180 -2.28 -8.31 -0.39
C PRO A 180 -1.84 -9.78 -0.46
N GLN A 181 -0.87 -10.08 -1.31
CA GLN A 181 -0.23 -11.40 -1.38
C GLN A 181 1.18 -11.31 -0.81
N ILE A 182 1.46 -12.03 0.28
CA ILE A 182 2.79 -12.08 0.89
C ILE A 182 3.66 -13.02 0.06
N LEU A 183 4.65 -12.47 -0.65
CA LEU A 183 5.61 -13.26 -1.43
C LEU A 183 6.75 -13.78 -0.56
N TYR A 184 7.12 -13.01 0.46
CA TYR A 184 8.14 -13.36 1.43
C TYR A 184 7.86 -12.65 2.76
N GLU A 185 8.16 -13.32 3.86
CA GLU A 185 8.21 -12.71 5.18
C GLU A 185 9.21 -13.41 6.10
N ASP A 186 9.80 -12.62 6.99
CA ASP A 186 10.65 -13.09 8.08
C ASP A 186 9.80 -13.27 9.35
N GLN A 187 9.83 -14.46 9.96
CA GLN A 187 9.18 -14.75 11.24
C GLN A 187 7.71 -14.31 11.37
N LYS A 188 6.91 -14.45 10.30
CA LYS A 188 5.49 -14.01 10.25
C LYS A 188 5.28 -12.50 10.52
N TYR A 189 6.33 -11.68 10.40
CA TYR A 189 6.26 -10.27 10.73
C TYR A 189 5.20 -9.54 9.90
N VAL A 190 5.17 -9.76 8.57
CA VAL A 190 4.19 -9.11 7.69
C VAL A 190 2.77 -9.57 8.02
N THR A 191 2.58 -10.89 8.16
CA THR A 191 1.30 -11.46 8.55
C THR A 191 0.75 -10.81 9.82
N ASN A 192 1.55 -10.72 10.89
CA ASN A 192 1.13 -10.13 12.17
C ASN A 192 0.72 -8.65 12.02
N GLN A 193 1.42 -7.88 11.20
CA GLN A 193 1.10 -6.47 10.97
C GLN A 193 -0.18 -6.31 10.14
N ILE A 194 -0.43 -7.17 9.15
CA ILE A 194 -1.68 -7.17 8.38
C ILE A 194 -2.87 -7.56 9.28
N GLU A 195 -2.72 -8.58 10.13
CA GLU A 195 -3.77 -8.95 11.08
C GLU A 195 -4.03 -7.83 12.10
N THR A 196 -2.98 -7.15 12.60
CA THR A 196 -3.13 -5.96 13.45
C THR A 196 -3.86 -4.84 12.72
N LEU A 197 -3.59 -4.63 11.43
CA LEU A 197 -4.30 -3.64 10.62
C LEU A 197 -5.80 -3.99 10.56
N TRP A 198 -6.15 -5.22 10.24
CA TRP A 198 -7.55 -5.66 10.23
C TRP A 198 -8.24 -5.45 11.59
N GLU A 199 -7.58 -5.82 12.68
CA GLU A 199 -8.12 -5.59 14.02
C GLU A 199 -8.42 -4.12 14.31
N LYS A 200 -7.49 -3.22 13.94
CA LYS A 200 -7.63 -1.79 14.21
C LYS A 200 -8.65 -1.15 13.30
N MET A 201 -8.68 -1.51 12.02
CA MET A 201 -9.64 -0.97 11.06
C MET A 201 -11.06 -1.36 11.42
N THR A 202 -11.27 -2.61 11.83
CA THR A 202 -12.58 -3.08 12.26
C THR A 202 -13.03 -2.41 13.56
N LEU A 203 -12.11 -2.13 14.49
CA LEU A 203 -12.42 -1.34 15.69
C LEU A 203 -12.84 0.09 15.34
N PHE A 204 -12.15 0.76 14.41
CA PHE A 204 -12.53 2.10 13.95
C PHE A 204 -13.88 2.08 13.25
N LEU A 205 -14.14 1.09 12.39
CA LEU A 205 -15.45 0.90 11.77
C LEU A 205 -16.56 0.71 12.82
N LYS A 206 -16.35 -0.13 13.84
CA LYS A 206 -17.33 -0.34 14.91
C LYS A 206 -17.64 0.95 15.64
N ASN A 207 -16.60 1.72 16.01
CA ASN A 207 -16.76 2.99 16.72
C ASN A 207 -17.48 4.04 15.86
N GLU A 208 -17.08 4.19 14.59
CA GLU A 208 -17.72 5.10 13.64
C GLU A 208 -19.20 4.73 13.42
N SER A 209 -19.49 3.44 13.26
CA SER A 209 -20.87 2.95 13.11
C SER A 209 -21.72 3.17 14.35
N LEU A 210 -21.19 2.91 15.54
CA LEU A 210 -21.92 3.18 16.79
C LEU A 210 -22.16 4.69 16.99
N TYR A 211 -21.19 5.52 16.63
CA TYR A 211 -21.30 6.97 16.75
C TYR A 211 -22.36 7.55 15.82
N PHE A 212 -22.36 7.18 14.53
CA PHE A 212 -23.26 7.77 13.54
C PHE A 212 -24.63 7.07 13.44
N LEU A 213 -24.70 5.75 13.69
CA LEU A 213 -25.92 4.95 13.46
C LEU A 213 -26.50 4.34 14.76
N GLY A 214 -25.79 4.41 15.88
CA GLY A 214 -26.20 3.75 17.15
C GLY A 214 -26.10 2.22 17.13
N LYS A 215 -25.67 1.62 16.01
CA LYS A 215 -25.51 0.17 15.82
C LYS A 215 -24.45 -0.11 14.75
N VAL A 216 -23.98 -1.36 14.68
CA VAL A 216 -23.15 -1.82 13.56
C VAL A 216 -24.05 -2.19 12.37
N ASP A 217 -23.94 -1.47 11.25
CA ASP A 217 -24.69 -1.74 10.02
C ASP A 217 -23.74 -1.81 8.79
N LEU A 218 -23.34 -3.03 8.44
CA LEU A 218 -22.39 -3.30 7.36
C LEU A 218 -22.91 -3.00 5.94
N ASN A 219 -24.22 -2.72 5.79
CA ASN A 219 -24.78 -2.27 4.52
C ASN A 219 -24.51 -0.78 4.27
N GLN A 220 -24.34 0.00 5.34
CA GLN A 220 -24.07 1.44 5.26
C GLN A 220 -22.60 1.77 5.48
N ILE A 221 -21.96 1.13 6.45
CA ILE A 221 -20.58 1.41 6.88
C ILE A 221 -19.76 0.13 6.74
N ASN A 222 -18.75 0.13 5.87
CA ASN A 222 -17.98 -1.07 5.55
C ASN A 222 -16.52 -0.74 5.22
N ILE A 223 -15.57 -1.59 5.62
CA ILE A 223 -14.17 -1.48 5.18
C ILE A 223 -14.10 -1.50 3.64
N LEU A 224 -14.92 -2.33 2.98
CA LEU A 224 -14.98 -2.40 1.52
C LEU A 224 -15.32 -1.04 0.88
N ASN A 225 -16.16 -0.21 1.51
CA ASN A 225 -16.50 1.11 1.01
C ASN A 225 -15.32 2.08 1.03
N ALA A 226 -14.37 1.86 1.95
CA ALA A 226 -13.17 2.68 2.06
C ALA A 226 -12.10 2.30 1.02
N LEU A 227 -12.24 1.18 0.31
CA LEU A 227 -11.23 0.72 -0.66
C LEU A 227 -11.42 1.37 -2.03
N HIS A 228 -10.39 2.07 -2.50
CA HIS A 228 -10.44 2.90 -3.71
C HIS A 228 -10.76 2.11 -4.99
N ARG A 229 -10.39 0.83 -5.04
CA ARG A 229 -10.55 -0.04 -6.22
C ARG A 229 -11.60 -1.13 -6.05
N LYS A 230 -12.54 -1.01 -5.11
CA LYS A 230 -13.53 -2.06 -4.81
C LYS A 230 -14.29 -2.56 -6.05
N GLU A 231 -14.64 -1.66 -6.98
CA GLU A 231 -15.37 -1.99 -8.22
C GLU A 231 -14.56 -2.84 -9.20
N ASN A 232 -13.23 -2.86 -9.05
CA ASN A 232 -12.33 -3.62 -9.91
C ASN A 232 -11.92 -4.97 -9.28
N MET A 233 -12.35 -5.27 -8.05
CA MET A 233 -11.99 -6.49 -7.35
C MET A 233 -12.78 -7.68 -7.89
N THR A 234 -12.19 -8.88 -7.87
CA THR A 234 -12.96 -10.09 -8.21
C THR A 234 -13.98 -10.41 -7.11
N PRO A 235 -15.05 -11.17 -7.42
CA PRO A 235 -16.04 -11.57 -6.43
C PRO A 235 -15.44 -12.27 -5.20
N GLU A 236 -14.40 -13.09 -5.39
CA GLU A 236 -13.71 -13.82 -4.32
C GLU A 236 -12.99 -12.86 -3.37
N VAL A 237 -12.35 -11.81 -3.92
CA VAL A 237 -11.68 -10.79 -3.13
C VAL A 237 -12.68 -9.97 -2.32
N ILE A 238 -13.78 -9.57 -2.95
CA ILE A 238 -14.88 -8.85 -2.27
C ILE A 238 -15.44 -9.70 -1.12
N GLN A 239 -15.67 -11.00 -1.37
CA GLN A 239 -16.19 -11.91 -0.37
C GLN A 239 -15.20 -12.09 0.80
N SER A 240 -13.92 -12.29 0.50
CA SER A 240 -12.85 -12.40 1.50
C SER A 240 -12.77 -11.16 2.41
N ILE A 241 -12.89 -9.95 1.86
CA ILE A 241 -12.92 -8.69 2.63
C ILE A 241 -14.16 -8.64 3.54
N LYS A 242 -15.34 -9.01 3.02
CA LYS A 242 -16.57 -9.05 3.82
C LYS A 242 -16.46 -10.06 4.97
N ASP A 243 -15.91 -11.24 4.71
CA ASP A 243 -15.75 -12.29 5.71
C ASP A 243 -14.73 -11.90 6.77
N LYS A 244 -13.59 -11.32 6.38
CA LYS A 244 -12.61 -10.76 7.34
C LYS A 244 -13.23 -9.66 8.21
N THR A 245 -14.00 -8.76 7.62
CA THR A 245 -14.66 -7.68 8.36
C THR A 245 -15.59 -8.26 9.43
N LYS A 246 -16.42 -9.26 9.09
CA LYS A 246 -17.31 -9.93 10.05
C LYS A 246 -16.54 -10.66 11.14
N PHE A 247 -15.56 -11.48 10.76
CA PHE A 247 -14.72 -12.23 11.69
C PHE A 247 -14.10 -11.32 12.77
N TYR A 248 -13.55 -10.18 12.37
CA TYR A 248 -12.92 -9.25 13.29
C TYR A 248 -13.91 -8.44 14.15
N LEU A 249 -15.15 -8.24 13.70
CA LEU A 249 -16.21 -7.64 14.51
C LEU A 249 -16.65 -8.59 15.63
N GLU A 250 -16.82 -9.86 15.29
CA GLU A 250 -17.29 -10.91 16.21
C GLU A 250 -16.24 -11.24 17.27
N ARG A 251 -14.96 -11.28 16.91
CA ARG A 251 -13.85 -11.59 17.83
C ARG A 251 -13.70 -10.62 19.01
N LYS A 252 -14.28 -9.42 18.93
CA LYS A 252 -14.25 -8.38 19.99
C LYS A 252 -15.66 -8.00 20.48
N SER A 253 -16.60 -8.94 20.38
CA SER A 253 -17.90 -8.93 21.06
C SER A 253 -17.76 -9.65 22.39
#